data_AF-A0A1Q4VQR0-F1
#
_entry.id   AF-A0A1Q4VQR0-F1
#
_cell.length_a   1.000
_cell.length_b   1.000
_cell.length_c   1.000
_cell.angle_alpha   90.00
_cell.angle_beta   90.00
_cell.angle_gamma   90.00
#
_symmetry.space_group_name_H-M   'P 1'
#
loop_
_entity.id
_entity.type
_entity.pdbx_description
1 polymer ?
#
loop_
_entity_poly.entity_id
_entity_poly.type
_entity_poly.pdbx_seq_one_letter_code
_entity_poly.pdbx_strand_id
1 'polypeptide(L)'
;MRSSRRALALASLAAVGALTLTACNDDASSSDTAKTPPATGAPATQAASPSTAATTPAASGSASVPAGGAGSGSATAPAPAGSAPAAGTTLKLGDAATVPFSSGSTKGTIALAVTSIEKGDPADLAPLNLGDKAKGLVPYYIHYKVTNAGGTDLSYTSVSHMKGLLADGTEAQELMVIGSFAKCKSESLPKGFTNGQSATSCAVAMSPEASKVAGAEYWGEPYTLGKGLNWK
;
A
#
# COMPACT_ATOMS: atom_id res chain seq x y z
N MET A 1 50.84 -0.30 30.84
CA MET A 1 50.76 -0.29 32.34
C MET A 1 49.63 0.64 32.77
N ARG A 2 48.88 0.32 33.84
CA ARG A 2 47.85 1.16 34.51
C ARG A 2 46.71 1.62 33.57
N SER A 3 45.54 0.98 33.48
CA SER A 3 44.66 0.38 34.50
C SER A 3 44.22 1.37 35.60
N SER A 4 42.94 1.75 35.56
CA SER A 4 42.15 2.26 36.69
C SER A 4 40.67 1.97 36.43
N ARG A 5 40.20 0.83 36.93
CA ARG A 5 38.76 0.56 37.08
C ARG A 5 38.23 1.41 38.23
N ARG A 6 37.04 2.02 38.10
CA ARG A 6 36.25 2.49 39.24
C ARG A 6 34.86 1.88 39.16
N ALA A 7 34.59 0.93 40.04
CA ALA A 7 33.27 0.40 40.32
C ALA A 7 32.75 1.06 41.62
N LEU A 8 31.47 1.39 41.65
CA LEU A 8 30.60 1.79 42.77
C LEU A 8 29.26 2.22 42.14
N ALA A 9 28.07 1.94 42.66
CA ALA A 9 27.59 0.87 43.53
C ALA A 9 26.06 0.74 43.32
N LEU A 10 25.45 -0.33 43.83
CA LEU A 10 24.04 -0.67 43.60
C LEU A 10 23.06 0.26 44.35
N ALA A 11 21.92 0.56 43.72
CA ALA A 11 20.70 1.02 44.39
C ALA A 11 19.47 0.49 43.64
N SER A 12 19.11 -0.77 43.90
CA SER A 12 17.94 -1.43 43.32
C SER A 12 16.68 -1.17 44.16
N LEU A 13 15.72 -0.39 43.63
CA LEU A 13 14.35 -0.37 44.15
C LEU A 13 13.48 -1.33 43.31
N ALA A 14 13.15 -2.47 43.89
CA ALA A 14 12.16 -3.39 43.34
C ALA A 14 10.76 -2.98 43.83
N ALA A 15 9.96 -2.36 42.96
CA ALA A 15 8.54 -2.13 43.22
C ALA A 15 7.73 -3.34 42.73
N VAL A 16 7.43 -4.28 43.63
CA VAL A 16 6.57 -5.44 43.33
C VAL A 16 5.11 -5.01 43.36
N GLY A 17 4.56 -4.64 42.20
CA GLY A 17 3.14 -4.35 42.02
C GLY A 17 2.35 -5.57 41.56
N ALA A 18 1.88 -6.40 42.49
CA ALA A 18 1.00 -7.53 42.17
C ALA A 18 -0.45 -7.06 42.00
N LEU A 19 -0.86 -6.78 40.76
CA LEU A 19 -2.26 -6.52 40.39
C LEU A 19 -2.96 -7.83 40.03
N THR A 20 -3.44 -8.55 41.05
CA THR A 20 -4.34 -9.69 40.86
C THR A 20 -5.75 -9.18 40.53
N LEU A 21 -6.09 -9.09 39.24
CA LEU A 21 -7.48 -8.90 38.84
C LEU A 21 -8.25 -10.21 39.04
N THR A 22 -9.21 -10.17 39.96
CA THR A 22 -10.14 -11.25 40.28
C THR A 22 -10.99 -11.62 39.08
N ALA A 23 -11.04 -12.92 38.75
CA ALA A 23 -12.11 -13.46 37.93
C ALA A 23 -13.43 -13.38 38.72
N CYS A 24 -14.44 -12.74 38.12
CA CYS A 24 -15.82 -12.79 38.61
C CYS A 24 -16.69 -13.58 37.64
N ASN A 25 -16.89 -14.83 38.03
CA ASN A 25 -18.10 -15.65 37.94
C ASN A 25 -19.25 -15.21 37.02
N ASP A 26 -19.65 -16.18 36.22
CA ASP A 26 -20.95 -16.46 35.60
C ASP A 26 -22.18 -15.88 36.32
N ASP A 27 -23.20 -15.45 35.55
CA ASP A 27 -24.50 -16.15 35.47
C ASP A 27 -25.39 -15.52 34.38
N ALA A 28 -25.79 -16.29 33.35
CA ALA A 28 -27.09 -16.19 32.65
C ALA A 28 -27.17 -17.11 31.42
N SER A 29 -28.11 -18.06 31.47
CA SER A 29 -28.80 -18.66 30.31
C SER A 29 -28.01 -19.61 29.38
N SER A 30 -27.69 -20.80 29.92
CA SER A 30 -27.80 -22.02 29.11
C SER A 30 -29.27 -22.27 28.72
N SER A 31 -29.51 -22.63 27.47
CA SER A 31 -30.77 -23.26 27.03
C SER A 31 -30.47 -24.23 25.89
N ASP A 32 -30.07 -25.44 26.28
CA ASP A 32 -30.12 -26.60 25.40
C ASP A 32 -31.53 -26.78 24.83
N THR A 33 -31.65 -26.97 23.52
CA THR A 33 -32.11 -28.27 23.00
C THR A 33 -31.93 -28.39 21.49
N ALA A 34 -31.37 -29.52 21.08
CA ALA A 34 -31.20 -29.88 19.67
C ALA A 34 -32.54 -30.23 18.98
N LYS A 35 -32.64 -29.94 17.68
CA LYS A 35 -33.48 -30.76 16.77
C LYS A 35 -33.05 -30.67 15.30
N THR A 36 -32.65 -31.82 14.75
CA THR A 36 -32.32 -32.04 13.33
C THR A 36 -32.85 -33.43 12.92
N PRO A 37 -33.07 -33.73 11.61
CA PRO A 37 -34.13 -33.26 10.72
C PRO A 37 -35.32 -34.29 10.75
N PRO A 38 -35.64 -35.22 9.80
CA PRO A 38 -35.51 -35.33 8.33
C PRO A 38 -36.87 -35.44 7.54
N ALA A 39 -36.95 -34.85 6.34
CA ALA A 39 -37.77 -35.32 5.19
C ALA A 39 -37.36 -34.50 3.94
N THR A 40 -36.76 -35.07 2.88
CA THR A 40 -37.27 -36.06 1.91
C THR A 40 -38.33 -35.49 0.96
N GLY A 41 -37.88 -35.09 -0.23
CA GLY A 41 -38.72 -34.75 -1.40
C GLY A 41 -37.90 -35.04 -2.67
N ALA A 42 -38.43 -35.91 -3.54
CA ALA A 42 -37.67 -36.57 -4.62
C ALA A 42 -37.77 -35.80 -5.98
N PRO A 43 -37.09 -36.23 -7.06
CA PRO A 43 -36.76 -35.36 -8.20
C PRO A 43 -37.84 -35.28 -9.27
N ALA A 44 -37.75 -34.24 -10.11
CA ALA A 44 -38.44 -34.15 -11.40
C ALA A 44 -37.43 -34.31 -12.55
N THR A 45 -37.67 -35.28 -13.43
CA THR A 45 -36.94 -35.56 -14.67
C THR A 45 -37.62 -34.91 -15.89
N GLN A 46 -36.96 -35.01 -17.05
CA GLN A 46 -37.36 -34.63 -18.42
C GLN A 46 -36.96 -33.20 -18.86
N ALA A 47 -36.48 -32.98 -20.09
CA ALA A 47 -36.05 -33.93 -21.13
C ALA A 47 -34.99 -33.29 -22.04
N ALA A 48 -34.21 -34.13 -22.72
CA ALA A 48 -33.31 -33.70 -23.79
C ALA A 48 -34.06 -33.59 -25.13
N SER A 49 -33.59 -32.72 -26.03
CA SER A 49 -33.53 -33.03 -27.46
C SER A 49 -32.46 -32.18 -28.17
N PRO A 50 -31.70 -32.75 -29.12
CA PRO A 50 -30.66 -32.06 -29.85
C PRO A 50 -31.22 -31.38 -31.12
N SER A 51 -30.40 -30.57 -31.77
CA SER A 51 -30.52 -30.34 -33.22
C SER A 51 -29.13 -30.32 -33.86
N THR A 52 -29.02 -31.11 -34.92
CA THR A 52 -27.78 -31.52 -35.56
C THR A 52 -27.38 -30.57 -36.68
N ALA A 53 -26.07 -30.42 -36.84
CA ALA A 53 -25.29 -30.07 -38.03
C ALA A 53 -26.01 -29.62 -39.34
N ALA A 54 -25.47 -28.55 -39.93
CA ALA A 54 -25.33 -28.42 -41.38
C ALA A 54 -23.91 -27.89 -41.70
N THR A 55 -23.34 -28.29 -42.84
CA THR A 55 -21.88 -28.32 -43.06
C THR A 55 -21.47 -27.58 -44.34
N THR A 56 -20.43 -26.73 -44.28
CA THR A 56 -19.54 -26.33 -45.41
C THR A 56 -20.15 -25.64 -46.65
N PRO A 57 -19.34 -25.14 -47.62
CA PRO A 57 -17.98 -24.58 -47.56
C PRO A 57 -17.87 -23.20 -48.27
N ALA A 58 -16.72 -22.52 -48.16
CA ALA A 58 -15.99 -21.92 -49.30
C ALA A 58 -14.71 -21.20 -48.84
N ALA A 59 -13.64 -21.32 -49.61
CA ALA A 59 -12.39 -20.57 -49.42
C ALA A 59 -12.19 -19.55 -50.55
N SER A 60 -11.77 -18.35 -50.20
CA SER A 60 -11.02 -17.35 -50.99
C SER A 60 -10.77 -16.16 -50.06
N GLY A 61 -9.62 -15.50 -50.00
CA GLY A 61 -8.56 -15.43 -51.00
C GLY A 61 -8.35 -13.97 -51.40
N SER A 62 -7.77 -13.16 -50.51
CA SER A 62 -7.20 -11.85 -50.87
C SER A 62 -6.20 -11.39 -49.82
N ALA A 63 -5.00 -11.06 -50.28
CA ALA A 63 -3.99 -10.38 -49.50
C ALA A 63 -4.07 -8.87 -49.79
N SER A 64 -3.97 -8.06 -48.74
CA SER A 64 -3.67 -6.63 -48.85
C SER A 64 -2.83 -6.20 -47.66
N VAL A 65 -1.69 -5.57 -47.95
CA VAL A 65 -0.72 -5.04 -46.97
C VAL A 65 -0.85 -3.48 -46.96
N PRO A 66 -0.08 -2.70 -46.19
CA PRO A 66 -0.57 -2.06 -44.97
C PRO A 66 -0.71 -0.52 -45.03
N ALA A 67 -1.59 0.03 -44.20
CA ALA A 67 -1.57 1.39 -43.64
C ALA A 67 -2.60 1.44 -42.49
N GLY A 68 -2.50 2.26 -41.44
CA GLY A 68 -1.47 3.23 -41.09
C GLY A 68 -2.07 4.31 -40.18
N GLY A 69 -1.77 4.25 -38.88
CA GLY A 69 -1.97 5.35 -37.91
C GLY A 69 -3.39 5.74 -37.50
N ALA A 70 -3.73 5.51 -36.23
CA ALA A 70 -4.32 6.53 -35.33
C ALA A 70 -4.28 5.99 -33.90
N GLY A 71 -3.90 6.84 -32.93
CA GLY A 71 -3.72 6.40 -31.54
C GLY A 71 -5.04 6.04 -30.86
N SER A 72 -5.09 4.87 -30.22
CA SER A 72 -6.01 4.58 -29.13
C SER A 72 -5.18 4.34 -27.88
N GLY A 73 -5.59 4.91 -26.75
CA GLY A 73 -4.73 5.06 -25.58
C GLY A 73 -4.23 3.72 -25.03
N SER A 74 -2.95 3.66 -24.68
CA SER A 74 -2.38 2.58 -23.87
C SER A 74 -2.99 2.61 -22.46
N ALA A 75 -4.17 2.01 -22.31
CA ALA A 75 -4.53 1.33 -21.09
C ALA A 75 -3.55 0.16 -20.93
N THR A 76 -2.39 0.44 -20.33
CA THR A 76 -1.42 -0.60 -19.97
C THR A 76 -2.14 -1.63 -19.13
N ALA A 77 -2.31 -2.84 -19.66
CA ALA A 77 -2.96 -3.92 -18.95
C ALA A 77 -2.25 -4.16 -17.60
N PRO A 78 -2.98 -4.53 -16.53
CA PRO A 78 -2.35 -4.85 -15.26
C PRO A 78 -1.25 -5.90 -15.46
N ALA A 79 -0.05 -5.62 -14.94
CA ALA A 79 1.01 -6.61 -14.93
C ALA A 79 0.53 -7.88 -14.21
N PRO A 80 0.99 -9.09 -14.61
CA PRO A 80 0.64 -10.31 -13.89
C PRO A 80 0.99 -10.20 -12.41
N ALA A 81 0.25 -10.90 -11.56
CA ALA A 81 0.57 -11.04 -10.15
C ALA A 81 1.85 -11.89 -9.98
N GLY A 82 3.01 -11.28 -10.24
CA GLY A 82 4.30 -11.81 -9.83
C GLY A 82 4.43 -11.79 -8.31
N SER A 83 5.28 -12.68 -7.78
CA SER A 83 5.63 -12.68 -6.36
C SER A 83 6.10 -11.29 -5.91
N ALA A 84 5.67 -10.86 -4.73
CA ALA A 84 6.05 -9.56 -4.20
C ALA A 84 7.58 -9.41 -4.11
N PRO A 85 8.15 -8.25 -4.47
CA PRO A 85 9.60 -8.06 -4.43
C PRO A 85 10.16 -8.23 -3.01
N ALA A 86 11.39 -8.71 -2.91
CA ALA A 86 12.06 -8.90 -1.62
C ALA A 86 12.33 -7.57 -0.91
N ALA A 87 12.38 -7.59 0.43
CA ALA A 87 12.79 -6.47 1.26
C ALA A 87 14.15 -5.91 0.81
N GLY A 88 14.27 -4.58 0.70
CA GLY A 88 15.46 -3.89 0.19
C GLY A 88 15.58 -3.84 -1.34
N THR A 89 14.63 -4.40 -2.11
CA THR A 89 14.64 -4.27 -3.58
C THR A 89 14.55 -2.79 -3.97
N THR A 90 15.30 -2.41 -5.01
CA THR A 90 15.17 -1.09 -5.64
C THR A 90 14.62 -1.22 -7.06
N LEU A 91 13.56 -0.46 -7.35
CA LEU A 91 12.95 -0.27 -8.65
C LEU A 91 13.30 1.12 -9.20
N LYS A 92 13.01 1.37 -10.48
CA LYS A 92 13.13 2.71 -11.06
C LYS A 92 11.88 3.52 -10.75
N LEU A 93 12.01 4.85 -10.65
CA LEU A 93 10.84 5.74 -10.69
C LEU A 93 9.94 5.42 -11.91
N GLY A 94 8.64 5.27 -11.66
CA GLY A 94 7.63 4.83 -12.63
C GLY A 94 7.35 3.32 -12.65
N ASP A 95 8.28 2.47 -12.22
CA ASP A 95 8.06 1.01 -12.19
C ASP A 95 7.08 0.62 -11.08
N ALA A 96 6.13 -0.27 -11.39
CA ALA A 96 5.14 -0.77 -10.44
C ALA A 96 5.58 -2.08 -9.77
N ALA A 97 5.44 -2.14 -8.45
CA ALA A 97 5.61 -3.34 -7.63
C ALA A 97 4.25 -3.83 -7.12
N THR A 98 3.91 -5.10 -7.37
CA THR A 98 2.77 -5.76 -6.70
C THR A 98 3.21 -6.17 -5.30
N VAL A 99 2.53 -5.68 -4.27
CA VAL A 99 2.87 -5.90 -2.85
C VAL A 99 1.65 -6.31 -2.03
N PRO A 100 1.83 -7.08 -0.94
CA PRO A 100 0.80 -7.21 0.09
C PRO A 100 0.54 -5.84 0.71
N PHE A 101 -0.69 -5.63 1.16
CA PHE A 101 -1.10 -4.42 1.83
C PHE A 101 -1.93 -4.74 3.08
N SER A 102 -1.69 -4.00 4.15
CA SER A 102 -2.32 -4.14 5.45
C SER A 102 -2.59 -2.75 6.01
N SER A 103 -3.84 -2.51 6.42
CA SER A 103 -4.30 -1.24 7.00
C SER A 103 -5.34 -1.56 8.07
N GLY A 104 -4.88 -1.68 9.32
CA GLY A 104 -5.70 -2.17 10.43
C GLY A 104 -6.10 -3.63 10.23
N SER A 105 -7.40 -3.92 10.25
CA SER A 105 -7.93 -5.26 9.95
C SER A 105 -7.98 -5.56 8.45
N THR A 106 -7.98 -4.56 7.57
CA THR A 106 -8.09 -4.73 6.12
C THR A 106 -6.77 -5.21 5.52
N LYS A 107 -6.82 -6.32 4.76
CA LYS A 107 -5.68 -6.89 4.05
C LYS A 107 -6.00 -7.15 2.59
N GLY A 108 -5.05 -6.90 1.70
CA GLY A 108 -5.21 -7.10 0.27
C GLY A 108 -3.88 -7.02 -0.47
N THR A 109 -3.95 -6.71 -1.77
CA THR A 109 -2.79 -6.61 -2.66
C THR A 109 -2.91 -5.35 -3.49
N ILE A 110 -1.85 -4.55 -3.56
CA ILE A 110 -1.80 -3.33 -4.39
C ILE A 110 -0.63 -3.42 -5.36
N ALA A 111 -0.79 -2.80 -6.54
CA ALA A 111 0.36 -2.39 -7.34
C ALA A 111 0.70 -0.94 -6.96
N LEU A 112 1.94 -0.72 -6.51
CA LEU A 112 2.45 0.56 -6.03
C LEU A 112 3.60 1.02 -6.93
N ALA A 113 3.58 2.28 -7.37
CA ALA A 113 4.65 2.89 -8.14
C ALA A 113 4.89 4.33 -7.67
N VAL A 114 6.14 4.68 -7.34
CA VAL A 114 6.50 6.10 -7.12
C VAL A 114 6.74 6.73 -8.49
N THR A 115 5.93 7.71 -8.86
CA THR A 115 5.87 8.29 -10.22
C THR A 115 6.80 9.47 -10.40
N SER A 116 6.97 10.30 -9.36
CA SER A 116 7.88 11.45 -9.37
C SER A 116 8.31 11.85 -7.96
N ILE A 117 9.46 12.51 -7.87
CA ILE A 117 9.97 13.15 -6.65
C ILE A 117 10.40 14.57 -7.02
N GLU A 118 9.58 15.54 -6.64
CA GLU A 118 9.66 16.92 -7.11
C GLU A 118 10.13 17.85 -6.00
N LYS A 119 11.11 18.72 -6.27
CA LYS A 119 11.55 19.76 -5.32
C LYS A 119 10.50 20.89 -5.32
N GLY A 120 9.85 21.12 -4.18
CA GLY A 120 8.93 22.24 -3.99
C GLY A 120 9.64 23.53 -3.58
N ASP A 121 8.85 24.59 -3.38
CA ASP A 121 9.34 25.86 -2.86
C ASP A 121 9.21 25.90 -1.32
N PRO A 122 10.20 26.39 -0.54
CA PRO A 122 10.03 26.58 0.90
C PRO A 122 8.80 27.41 1.29
N ALA A 123 8.36 28.36 0.46
CA ALA A 123 7.16 29.16 0.68
C ALA A 123 5.87 28.32 0.64
N ASP A 124 5.87 27.16 -0.02
CA ASP A 124 4.72 26.26 -0.04
C ASP A 124 4.39 25.69 1.34
N LEU A 125 5.32 25.72 2.29
CA LEU A 125 5.10 25.29 3.67
C LEU A 125 4.40 26.36 4.54
N ALA A 126 4.28 27.60 4.07
CA ALA A 126 3.69 28.70 4.85
C ALA A 126 2.27 28.42 5.39
N PRO A 127 1.32 27.83 4.62
CA PRO A 127 -0.02 27.50 5.11
C PRO A 127 -0.04 26.48 6.26
N LEU A 128 1.04 25.70 6.41
CA LEU A 128 1.17 24.66 7.43
C LEU A 128 1.69 25.20 8.78
N ASN A 129 2.05 26.49 8.86
CA ASN A 129 2.42 27.19 10.10
C ASN A 129 3.51 26.48 10.94
N LEU A 130 4.52 25.89 10.27
CA LEU A 130 5.53 25.03 10.90
C LEU A 130 6.54 25.77 11.78
N GLY A 131 6.62 27.10 11.68
CA GLY A 131 7.59 27.93 12.40
C GLY A 131 9.04 27.52 12.09
N ASP A 132 9.91 27.59 13.10
CA ASP A 132 11.34 27.23 12.94
C ASP A 132 11.57 25.77 12.51
N LYS A 133 10.58 24.87 12.61
CA LYS A 133 10.72 23.45 12.19
C LYS A 133 10.95 23.28 10.68
N ALA A 134 10.60 24.28 9.87
CA ALA A 134 10.83 24.30 8.43
C ALA A 134 12.05 25.15 8.00
N LYS A 135 12.75 25.77 8.95
CA LYS A 135 13.80 26.76 8.66
C LYS A 135 15.01 26.10 7.99
N GLY A 136 15.35 26.56 6.80
CA GLY A 136 16.44 26.00 5.99
C GLY A 136 16.12 24.65 5.34
N LEU A 137 14.86 24.19 5.43
CA LEU A 137 14.38 22.98 4.77
C LEU A 137 13.60 23.33 3.50
N VAL A 138 13.74 22.48 2.49
CA VAL A 138 12.97 22.52 1.26
C VAL A 138 12.03 21.30 1.22
N PRO A 139 10.73 21.47 0.91
CA PRO A 139 9.84 20.33 0.72
C PRO A 139 10.16 19.58 -0.58
N TYR A 140 9.94 18.28 -0.57
CA TYR A 140 9.93 17.41 -1.73
C TYR A 140 8.61 16.62 -1.74
N TYR A 141 7.96 16.59 -2.88
CA TYR A 141 6.68 15.90 -3.08
C TYR A 141 6.94 14.56 -3.76
N ILE A 142 6.64 13.48 -3.02
CA ILE A 142 6.80 12.10 -3.49
C ILE A 142 5.42 11.66 -3.98
N HIS A 143 5.21 11.71 -5.28
CA HIS A 143 3.96 11.27 -5.90
C HIS A 143 4.01 9.78 -6.18
N TYR A 144 2.95 9.06 -5.81
CA TYR A 144 2.85 7.63 -6.08
C TYR A 144 1.43 7.24 -6.50
N LYS A 145 1.38 6.23 -7.38
CA LYS A 145 0.15 5.60 -7.84
C LYS A 145 -0.07 4.30 -7.07
N VAL A 146 -1.27 4.15 -6.54
CA VAL A 146 -1.80 2.91 -5.96
C VAL A 146 -2.84 2.35 -6.93
N THR A 147 -2.76 1.05 -7.21
CA THR A 147 -3.81 0.32 -7.95
C THR A 147 -4.21 -0.89 -7.11
N ASN A 148 -5.51 -1.14 -6.92
CA ASN A 148 -5.94 -2.37 -6.25
C ASN A 148 -5.71 -3.57 -7.19
N ALA A 149 -4.80 -4.46 -6.81
CA ALA A 149 -4.45 -5.66 -7.56
C ALA A 149 -5.09 -6.95 -6.97
N GLY A 150 -5.75 -6.85 -5.82
CA GLY A 150 -6.42 -7.96 -5.14
C GLY A 150 -7.94 -7.94 -5.28
N GLY A 151 -8.61 -8.91 -4.66
CA GLY A 151 -10.08 -8.99 -4.62
C GLY A 151 -10.73 -8.21 -3.47
N THR A 152 -9.97 -7.82 -2.44
CA THR A 152 -10.48 -7.05 -1.29
C THR A 152 -10.85 -5.62 -1.70
N ASP A 153 -11.98 -5.10 -1.23
CA ASP A 153 -12.26 -3.66 -1.30
C ASP A 153 -11.34 -2.90 -0.32
N LEU A 154 -10.57 -1.94 -0.82
CA LEU A 154 -9.63 -1.13 -0.04
C LEU A 154 -10.13 0.30 0.21
N SER A 155 -11.42 0.56 -0.02
CA SER A 155 -12.07 1.84 0.26
C SER A 155 -11.70 2.42 1.62
N TYR A 156 -11.41 3.71 1.66
CA TYR A 156 -11.06 4.49 2.86
C TYR A 156 -9.79 4.04 3.60
N THR A 157 -9.02 3.09 3.09
CA THR A 157 -7.69 2.78 3.63
C THR A 157 -6.65 3.79 3.15
N SER A 158 -5.54 3.96 3.89
CA SER A 158 -4.47 4.91 3.55
C SER A 158 -3.16 4.18 3.29
N VAL A 159 -2.51 4.49 2.17
CA VAL A 159 -1.18 3.96 1.82
C VAL A 159 -0.09 4.94 2.27
N SER A 160 0.01 5.18 3.58
CA SER A 160 0.84 6.24 4.17
C SER A 160 2.28 5.83 4.53
N HIS A 161 2.63 4.54 4.40
CA HIS A 161 3.97 4.01 4.73
C HIS A 161 5.02 4.35 3.65
N MET A 162 5.17 5.63 3.32
CA MET A 162 6.03 6.15 2.26
C MET A 162 6.99 7.20 2.82
N LYS A 163 8.30 7.02 2.63
CA LYS A 163 9.38 7.87 3.15
C LYS A 163 10.22 8.43 2.01
N GLY A 164 10.78 9.63 2.15
CA GLY A 164 11.79 10.15 1.24
C GLY A 164 13.20 9.74 1.65
N LEU A 165 14.06 9.42 0.67
CA LEU A 165 15.47 9.08 0.88
C LEU A 165 16.38 10.14 0.27
N LEU A 166 17.44 10.49 0.99
CA LEU A 166 18.53 11.34 0.51
C LEU A 166 19.43 10.58 -0.48
N ALA A 167 20.36 11.29 -1.13
CA ALA A 167 21.27 10.71 -2.12
C ALA A 167 22.20 9.60 -1.59
N ASP A 168 22.47 9.58 -0.29
CA ASP A 168 23.25 8.53 0.40
C ASP A 168 22.38 7.35 0.88
N GLY A 169 21.07 7.40 0.67
CA GLY A 169 20.11 6.40 1.13
C GLY A 169 19.61 6.58 2.58
N THR A 170 20.02 7.64 3.28
CA THR A 170 19.46 7.98 4.60
C THR A 170 18.07 8.61 4.48
N GLU A 171 17.28 8.56 5.56
CA GLU A 171 15.93 9.15 5.58
C GLU A 171 15.96 10.68 5.49
N ALA A 172 15.13 11.23 4.61
CA ALA A 172 14.74 12.63 4.66
C ALA A 172 13.75 12.88 5.82
N GLN A 173 13.69 14.11 6.33
CA GLN A 173 12.76 14.46 7.41
C GLN A 173 11.33 14.39 6.88
N GLU A 174 10.50 13.53 7.48
CA GLU A 174 9.10 13.39 7.09
C GLU A 174 8.26 14.58 7.60
N LEU A 175 7.31 15.04 6.78
CA LEU A 175 6.28 15.99 7.20
C LEU A 175 4.89 15.36 7.07
N MET A 176 4.36 14.90 8.20
CA MET A 176 2.95 14.53 8.30
C MET A 176 2.08 15.78 8.38
N VAL A 177 1.16 15.95 7.43
CA VAL A 177 0.19 17.04 7.43
C VAL A 177 -1.13 16.58 8.06
N ILE A 178 -1.66 17.38 8.98
CA ILE A 178 -3.01 17.21 9.51
C ILE A 178 -3.96 18.10 8.68
N GLY A 179 -4.96 17.49 8.07
CA GLY A 179 -5.88 18.18 7.15
C GLY A 179 -5.45 18.06 5.69
N SER A 180 -5.66 19.10 4.89
CA SER A 180 -5.36 19.10 3.45
C SER A 180 -4.16 19.99 3.11
N PHE A 181 -3.39 19.58 2.11
CA PHE A 181 -2.30 20.38 1.56
C PHE A 181 -2.32 20.33 0.03
N ALA A 182 -2.60 21.46 -0.61
CA ALA A 182 -2.87 21.52 -2.04
C ALA A 182 -1.70 21.03 -2.92
N LYS A 183 -0.44 21.18 -2.46
CA LYS A 183 0.76 20.71 -3.18
C LYS A 183 0.98 19.21 -3.06
N CYS A 184 0.48 18.56 -2.01
CA CYS A 184 0.69 17.14 -1.76
C CYS A 184 -0.55 16.52 -1.12
N LYS A 185 -1.45 16.02 -1.97
CA LYS A 185 -2.69 15.35 -1.55
C LYS A 185 -2.37 13.96 -1.00
N SER A 186 -2.33 13.85 0.31
CA SER A 186 -2.20 12.58 1.03
C SER A 186 -3.58 12.17 1.54
N GLU A 187 -4.37 11.56 0.65
CA GLU A 187 -5.77 11.20 0.89
C GLU A 187 -5.94 9.67 0.97
N SER A 188 -6.92 9.21 1.74
CA SER A 188 -7.33 7.80 1.73
C SER A 188 -7.89 7.39 0.37
N LEU A 189 -7.80 6.10 0.05
CA LEU A 189 -8.35 5.54 -1.18
C LEU A 189 -9.87 5.80 -1.24
N PRO A 190 -10.43 6.19 -2.39
CA PRO A 190 -11.82 6.62 -2.50
C PRO A 190 -12.81 5.47 -2.25
N LYS A 191 -14.10 5.81 -2.11
CA LYS A 191 -15.17 4.81 -2.02
C LYS A 191 -15.22 3.94 -3.28
N GLY A 192 -15.38 2.63 -3.10
CA GLY A 192 -15.45 1.65 -4.17
C GLY A 192 -14.08 1.28 -4.75
N PHE A 193 -12.99 1.38 -3.97
CA PHE A 193 -11.64 1.05 -4.42
C PHE A 193 -11.40 -0.46 -4.51
N THR A 194 -12.11 -1.10 -5.44
CA THR A 194 -12.09 -2.51 -5.78
C THR A 194 -11.05 -2.82 -6.87
N ASN A 195 -10.93 -4.08 -7.28
CA ASN A 195 -9.92 -4.55 -8.24
C ASN A 195 -9.84 -3.67 -9.51
N GLY A 196 -8.62 -3.33 -9.93
CA GLY A 196 -8.34 -2.49 -11.09
C GLY A 196 -8.47 -0.98 -10.86
N GLN A 197 -9.13 -0.53 -9.77
CA GLN A 197 -9.21 0.89 -9.45
C GLN A 197 -7.82 1.47 -9.12
N SER A 198 -7.61 2.72 -9.54
CA SER A 198 -6.35 3.45 -9.42
C SER A 198 -6.57 4.79 -8.72
N ALA A 199 -5.66 5.17 -7.82
CA ALA A 199 -5.61 6.48 -7.19
C ALA A 199 -4.15 6.96 -7.09
N THR A 200 -3.97 8.28 -7.09
CA THR A 200 -2.68 8.92 -6.78
C THR A 200 -2.72 9.46 -5.36
N SER A 201 -1.62 9.29 -4.63
CA SER A 201 -1.41 9.93 -3.33
C SER A 201 0.00 10.53 -3.30
N CYS A 202 0.29 11.26 -2.24
CA CYS A 202 1.54 11.98 -2.06
C CYS A 202 2.05 11.88 -0.62
N ALA A 203 3.37 11.95 -0.45
CA ALA A 203 4.05 12.09 0.84
C ALA A 203 5.01 13.29 0.77
N VAL A 204 5.11 14.06 1.85
CA VAL A 204 6.04 15.19 1.93
C VAL A 204 7.30 14.77 2.68
N ALA A 205 8.43 14.83 1.98
CA ALA A 205 9.75 14.80 2.59
C ALA A 205 10.30 16.23 2.69
N MET A 206 11.20 16.48 3.62
CA MET A 206 11.89 17.74 3.81
C MET A 206 13.39 17.47 3.93
N SER A 207 14.19 18.32 3.28
CA SER A 207 15.65 18.19 3.26
C SER A 207 16.30 19.57 3.34
N PRO A 208 17.49 19.70 3.98
CA PRO A 208 18.29 20.91 3.85
C PRO A 208 18.55 21.25 2.38
N GLU A 209 18.65 22.53 2.02
CA GLU A 209 18.76 22.94 0.61
C GLU A 209 19.92 22.29 -0.17
N ALA A 210 21.04 22.03 0.52
CA ALA A 210 22.22 21.36 -0.04
C ALA A 210 22.02 19.85 -0.30
N SER A 211 20.95 19.25 0.22
CA SER A 211 20.62 17.84 0.12
C SER A 211 19.39 17.63 -0.78
N LYS A 212 19.47 16.60 -1.65
CA LYS A 212 18.37 16.21 -2.52
C LYS A 212 17.70 14.94 -2.01
N VAL A 213 16.37 14.93 -1.95
CA VAL A 213 15.58 13.69 -1.89
C VAL A 213 15.70 13.02 -3.26
N ALA A 214 16.44 11.91 -3.29
CA ALA A 214 16.86 11.21 -4.50
C ALA A 214 16.09 9.90 -4.73
N GLY A 215 15.41 9.39 -3.71
CA GLY A 215 14.54 8.23 -3.81
C GLY A 215 13.41 8.26 -2.80
N ALA A 216 12.61 7.20 -2.80
CA ALA A 216 11.55 6.98 -1.82
C ALA A 216 11.49 5.50 -1.40
N GLU A 217 11.08 5.26 -0.16
CA GLU A 217 10.93 3.93 0.46
C GLU A 217 9.48 3.65 0.85
N TYR A 218 8.92 2.52 0.41
CA TYR A 218 7.69 1.96 0.96
C TYR A 218 8.01 0.89 2.01
N TRP A 219 7.48 1.07 3.22
CA TRP A 219 7.84 0.27 4.40
C TRP A 219 6.65 -0.43 5.09
N GLY A 220 5.48 -0.50 4.46
CA GLY A 220 4.32 -1.22 5.00
C GLY A 220 4.50 -2.75 5.02
N GLU A 221 3.72 -3.47 5.83
CA GLU A 221 3.82 -4.93 5.96
C GLU A 221 3.79 -5.65 4.59
N PRO A 222 4.68 -6.63 4.32
CA PRO A 222 5.59 -7.31 5.25
C PRO A 222 6.97 -6.64 5.38
N TYR A 223 7.16 -5.45 4.83
CA TYR A 223 8.41 -4.72 4.92
C TYR A 223 8.56 -3.99 6.25
N THR A 224 9.75 -3.44 6.50
CA THR A 224 10.05 -2.58 7.65
C THR A 224 10.90 -1.40 7.18
N LEU A 225 10.86 -0.28 7.89
CA LEU A 225 11.67 0.91 7.59
C LEU A 225 13.19 0.57 7.57
N GLY A 226 13.92 1.09 6.58
CA GLY A 226 15.30 0.72 6.27
C GLY A 226 15.47 -0.64 5.57
N LYS A 227 14.37 -1.36 5.29
CA LYS A 227 14.30 -2.62 4.53
C LYS A 227 13.06 -2.68 3.62
N GLY A 228 12.50 -1.53 3.27
CA GLY A 228 11.38 -1.35 2.37
C GLY A 228 11.69 -1.66 0.91
N LEU A 229 10.70 -1.42 0.05
CA LEU A 229 10.92 -1.28 -1.39
C LEU A 229 11.32 0.15 -1.71
N ASN A 230 12.27 0.31 -2.61
CA ASN A 230 12.88 1.60 -2.91
C ASN A 230 12.61 1.99 -4.38
N TRP A 231 12.39 3.27 -4.65
CA TRP A 231 12.34 3.84 -6.00
C TRP A 231 13.36 4.96 -6.14
N LYS A 232 14.15 4.97 -7.22
CA LYS A 232 15.12 6.02 -7.57
C LYS A 232 15.39 6.10 -9.08
#